data_AF-A0A1N6JV51-F1
#
_entry.id   AF-A0A1N6JV51-F1
#
_cell.length_a   1.000
_cell.length_b   1.000
_cell.length_c   1.000
_cell.angle_alpha   90.00
_cell.angle_beta   90.00
_cell.angle_gamma   90.00
#
_symmetry.space_group_name_H-M   'P 1'
#
loop_
_entity.id
_entity.type
_entity.pdbx_description
1 polymer ?
#
loop_
_entity_poly.entity_id
_entity_poly.type
_entity_poly.pdbx_seq_one_letter_code
_entity_poly.pdbx_strand_id
1 'polypeptide(L)'
;MAHTHSATTNGKDPAVKKIWKVFWILLVITSVEVGLAFLHLETGIPSKLWLNSVFILLTLLKAFYIVAEFMHLRHEVKNLIMTILFPLLLFVWFIIAFLMDGDSWKKMRVNLAPGTPAVKEAPAHQPAHH
;
A
#
# COMPACT_ATOMS: atom_id res chain seq x y z
N MET A 1 -13.04 -8.04 -47.45
CA MET A 1 -13.88 -6.86 -47.19
C MET A 1 -13.40 -6.25 -45.89
N ALA A 2 -12.75 -5.08 -45.97
CA ALA A 2 -12.21 -4.38 -44.81
C ALA A 2 -13.36 -3.68 -44.07
N HIS A 3 -13.62 -4.08 -42.83
CA HIS A 3 -14.48 -3.32 -41.93
C HIS A 3 -13.61 -2.30 -41.20
N THR A 4 -13.42 -1.15 -41.85
CA THR A 4 -12.96 0.08 -41.20
C THR A 4 -14.06 0.53 -40.25
N HIS A 5 -13.90 0.25 -38.96
CA HIS A 5 -14.74 0.87 -37.94
C HIS A 5 -14.30 2.32 -37.75
N SER A 6 -15.14 3.18 -38.30
CA SER A 6 -15.15 4.63 -38.25
C SER A 6 -14.90 5.14 -36.83
N ALA A 7 -13.83 5.91 -36.68
CA ALA A 7 -13.59 6.80 -35.56
C ALA A 7 -14.61 7.95 -35.61
N THR A 8 -15.82 7.72 -35.12
CA THR A 8 -16.81 8.79 -34.88
C THR A 8 -17.79 8.36 -33.80
N THR A 9 -17.54 8.75 -32.56
CA THR A 9 -18.60 9.14 -31.62
C THR A 9 -18.10 10.26 -30.72
N ASN A 10 -18.48 11.50 -31.06
CA ASN A 10 -18.53 12.63 -30.14
C ASN A 10 -19.64 12.40 -29.10
N GLY A 11 -19.52 11.35 -28.29
CA GLY A 11 -20.34 11.07 -27.13
C GLY A 11 -19.39 10.93 -25.96
N LYS A 12 -19.39 11.89 -25.03
CA LYS A 12 -18.60 11.78 -23.80
C LYS A 12 -19.05 10.53 -23.05
N ASP A 13 -18.27 9.46 -23.18
CA ASP A 13 -18.54 8.20 -22.51
C ASP A 13 -18.78 8.48 -21.02
N PRO A 14 -19.91 8.02 -20.44
CA PRO A 14 -20.24 8.30 -19.04
C PRO A 14 -19.14 7.80 -18.10
N ALA A 15 -18.41 6.75 -18.50
CA ALA A 15 -17.19 6.30 -17.84
C ALA A 15 -16.11 7.39 -17.83
N VAL A 16 -15.71 7.91 -18.99
CA VAL A 16 -14.64 8.94 -19.10
C VAL A 16 -14.97 10.18 -18.27
N LYS A 17 -16.24 10.61 -18.24
CA LYS A 17 -16.69 11.75 -17.42
C LYS A 17 -16.54 11.47 -15.92
N LYS A 18 -16.76 10.23 -15.49
CA LYS A 18 -16.61 9.80 -14.10
C LYS A 18 -15.15 9.74 -13.67
N ILE A 19 -14.27 9.17 -14.51
CA ILE A 19 -12.82 9.19 -14.29
C ILE A 19 -12.32 10.63 -14.10
N TRP A 20 -12.73 11.56 -14.97
CA TRP A 20 -12.32 12.96 -14.88
C TRP A 20 -12.81 13.64 -13.60
N LYS A 21 -14.04 13.35 -13.14
CA LYS A 21 -14.56 13.88 -11.88
C LYS A 21 -13.71 13.42 -10.70
N VAL A 22 -13.37 12.14 -10.65
CA VAL A 22 -12.62 11.52 -9.56
C VAL A 22 -11.17 11.97 -9.56
N PHE A 23 -10.57 12.08 -10.75
CA PHE A 23 -9.26 12.68 -10.94
C PHE A 23 -9.20 14.08 -10.32
N TRP A 24 -10.15 14.96 -10.63
CA TRP A 24 -10.17 16.32 -10.07
C TRP A 24 -10.32 16.34 -8.55
N ILE A 25 -11.18 15.48 -7.98
CA ILE A 25 -11.37 15.38 -6.53
C ILE A 25 -10.07 14.92 -5.85
N LEU A 26 -9.44 13.89 -6.38
CA LEU A 26 -8.17 13.36 -5.86
C LEU A 26 -7.04 14.37 -6.01
N LEU A 27 -7.00 15.11 -7.12
CA LEU A 27 -6.02 16.15 -7.37
C LEU A 27 -6.17 17.29 -6.36
N VAL A 28 -7.39 17.72 -6.05
CA VAL A 28 -7.63 18.75 -5.02
C VAL A 28 -7.17 18.27 -3.65
N ILE A 29 -7.56 17.05 -3.24
CA ILE A 29 -7.13 16.47 -1.96
C ILE A 29 -5.59 16.40 -1.87
N THR A 30 -4.94 15.95 -2.94
CA THR A 30 -3.48 15.84 -3.02
C THR A 30 -2.80 17.21 -3.00
N SER A 31 -3.39 18.21 -3.67
CA SER A 31 -2.88 19.58 -3.68
C SER A 31 -2.97 20.20 -2.28
N VAL A 32 -4.05 19.92 -1.53
CA VAL A 32 -4.18 20.34 -0.13
C VAL A 32 -3.14 19.66 0.75
N GLU A 33 -2.91 18.34 0.59
CA GLU A 33 -1.82 17.61 1.27
C GLU A 33 -0.47 18.33 1.08
N VAL A 34 -0.09 18.58 -0.17
CA VAL A 34 1.20 19.19 -0.52
C VAL A 34 1.28 20.63 0.00
N GLY A 35 0.21 21.41 -0.12
CA GLY A 35 0.14 22.76 0.42
C GLY A 35 0.31 22.80 1.94
N LEU A 36 -0.30 21.86 2.67
CA LEU A 36 -0.14 21.73 4.13
C LEU A 36 1.30 21.35 4.50
N ALA A 37 1.96 20.53 3.67
CA ALA A 37 3.38 20.20 3.80
C ALA A 37 4.26 21.44 3.68
N PHE A 38 4.04 22.24 2.64
CA PHE A 38 4.79 23.49 2.40
C PHE A 38 4.57 24.51 3.52
N LEU A 39 3.32 24.69 3.96
CA LEU A 39 2.99 25.61 5.05
C LEU A 39 3.76 25.27 6.33
N HIS A 40 3.85 23.99 6.69
CA HIS A 40 4.61 23.54 7.85
C HIS A 40 6.12 23.73 7.68
N LEU A 41 6.65 23.54 6.47
CA LEU A 41 8.06 23.79 6.18
C LEU A 41 8.43 25.27 6.41
N GLU A 42 7.52 26.18 6.07
CA GLU A 42 7.75 27.62 6.08
C GLU A 42 7.44 28.27 7.44
N THR A 43 6.40 27.80 8.14
CA THR A 43 5.92 28.39 9.41
C THR A 43 6.28 27.59 10.66
N GLY A 44 6.70 26.33 10.52
CA GLY A 44 7.05 25.44 11.65
C GLY A 44 5.87 25.03 12.55
N ILE A 45 4.65 25.44 12.20
CA ILE A 45 3.40 25.15 12.91
C ILE A 45 2.47 24.48 11.88
N PRO A 46 1.77 23.37 12.17
CA PRO A 46 1.56 22.69 13.45
C PRO A 46 2.63 21.63 13.80
N SER A 47 2.52 20.99 14.96
CA SER A 47 3.39 19.89 15.39
C SER A 47 3.47 18.77 14.34
N LYS A 48 4.67 18.25 14.11
CA LYS A 48 4.96 17.15 13.18
C LYS A 48 4.04 15.94 13.39
N LEU A 49 3.67 15.64 14.63
CA LEU A 49 2.80 14.52 14.97
C LEU A 49 1.36 14.72 14.47
N TRP A 50 0.83 15.93 14.62
CA TRP A 50 -0.51 16.26 14.13
C TRP A 50 -0.55 16.20 12.60
N LEU A 51 0.48 16.74 11.97
CA LEU A 51 0.57 16.81 10.51
C LEU A 51 0.72 15.41 9.88
N ASN A 52 1.57 14.56 10.48
CA ASN A 52 1.68 13.16 10.08
C ASN A 52 0.35 12.42 10.21
N SER A 53 -0.42 12.67 11.28
CA SER A 53 -1.73 12.06 11.46
C SER A 53 -2.72 12.46 10.37
N VAL A 54 -2.74 13.76 10.01
CA VAL A 54 -3.55 14.29 8.91
C VAL A 54 -3.13 13.69 7.56
N PHE A 55 -1.83 13.58 7.30
CA PHE A 55 -1.31 12.95 6.08
C PHE A 55 -1.73 11.48 5.95
N ILE A 56 -1.62 10.72 7.03
CA ILE A 56 -2.05 9.32 7.07
C ILE A 56 -3.55 9.24 6.78
N LEU A 57 -4.37 10.08 7.43
CA LEU A 57 -5.82 10.06 7.26
C LEU A 57 -6.24 10.43 5.83
N LEU A 58 -5.69 11.52 5.27
CA LEU A 58 -5.95 11.94 3.89
C LEU A 58 -5.50 10.87 2.88
N THR A 59 -4.37 10.20 3.17
CA THR A 59 -3.87 9.10 2.34
C THR A 59 -4.77 7.86 2.37
N LEU A 60 -5.37 7.54 3.52
CA LEU A 60 -6.34 6.46 3.61
C LEU A 60 -7.65 6.82 2.89
N LEU A 61 -8.13 8.05 3.07
CA LEU A 61 -9.34 8.53 2.41
C LEU A 61 -9.20 8.53 0.87
N LYS A 62 -8.08 9.01 0.34
CA LYS A 62 -7.85 8.98 -1.12
C LYS A 62 -7.78 7.54 -1.65
N ALA A 63 -7.11 6.64 -0.93
CA ALA A 63 -7.01 5.24 -1.32
C ALA A 63 -8.38 4.55 -1.33
N PHE A 64 -9.18 4.78 -0.29
CA PHE A 64 -10.56 4.28 -0.23
C PHE A 64 -11.43 4.86 -1.35
N TYR A 65 -11.30 6.16 -1.65
CA TYR A 65 -12.07 6.81 -2.72
C TYR A 65 -11.70 6.27 -4.11
N ILE A 66 -10.40 6.04 -4.37
CA ILE A 66 -9.92 5.39 -5.60
C ILE A 66 -10.53 4.00 -5.74
N VAL A 67 -10.44 3.19 -4.68
CA VAL A 67 -10.99 1.83 -4.67
C VAL A 67 -12.51 1.87 -4.86
N ALA A 68 -13.24 2.68 -4.11
CA ALA A 68 -14.70 2.74 -4.18
C ALA A 68 -15.22 3.23 -5.55
N GLU A 69 -14.51 4.15 -6.21
CA GLU A 69 -14.98 4.71 -7.48
C GLU A 69 -14.43 4.00 -8.72
N PHE A 70 -13.12 3.77 -8.81
CA PHE A 70 -12.54 3.08 -9.97
C PHE A 70 -12.83 1.59 -9.95
N MET A 71 -13.06 1.03 -8.77
CA MET A 71 -13.68 -0.27 -8.64
C MET A 71 -15.17 -0.05 -8.35
N HIS A 72 -15.94 0.26 -9.39
CA HIS A 72 -17.39 0.41 -9.30
C HIS A 72 -18.07 -0.92 -8.88
N LEU A 73 -18.18 -1.15 -7.57
CA LEU A 73 -18.28 -2.49 -7.00
C LEU A 73 -19.43 -2.62 -5.98
N ARG A 74 -20.69 -2.62 -6.42
CA ARG A 74 -21.76 -3.20 -5.57
C ARG A 74 -22.30 -4.53 -6.06
N HIS A 75 -22.26 -4.81 -7.37
CA HIS A 75 -22.79 -6.07 -7.92
C HIS A 75 -21.84 -6.87 -8.83
N GLU A 76 -20.87 -6.27 -9.52
CA GLU A 76 -19.92 -6.99 -10.41
C GLU A 76 -18.59 -7.38 -9.74
N VAL A 77 -18.63 -7.55 -8.41
CA VAL A 77 -17.53 -7.11 -7.55
C VAL A 77 -16.42 -8.10 -7.27
N LYS A 78 -16.80 -9.36 -7.13
CA LYS A 78 -15.94 -10.34 -6.48
C LYS A 78 -14.66 -10.60 -7.28
N ASN A 79 -14.73 -10.59 -8.60
CA ASN A 79 -13.56 -10.83 -9.44
C ASN A 79 -12.54 -9.68 -9.38
N LEU A 80 -13.00 -8.43 -9.43
CA LEU A 80 -12.08 -7.29 -9.40
C LEU A 80 -11.49 -7.05 -8.00
N ILE A 81 -12.25 -7.33 -6.93
CA ILE A 81 -11.67 -7.34 -5.57
C ILE A 81 -10.59 -8.41 -5.47
N MET A 82 -10.83 -9.62 -5.97
CA MET A 82 -9.84 -10.68 -5.89
C MET A 82 -8.54 -10.35 -6.63
N THR A 83 -8.59 -9.67 -7.78
CA THR A 83 -7.37 -9.29 -8.51
C THR A 83 -6.56 -8.19 -7.84
N ILE A 84 -7.18 -7.34 -7.01
CA ILE A 84 -6.47 -6.32 -6.22
C ILE A 84 -6.04 -6.88 -4.85
N LEU A 85 -6.89 -7.68 -4.21
CA LEU A 85 -6.65 -8.23 -2.88
C LEU A 85 -5.51 -9.24 -2.90
N PHE A 86 -5.41 -10.08 -3.93
CA PHE A 86 -4.35 -11.08 -4.04
C PHE A 86 -2.92 -10.49 -4.05
N PRO A 87 -2.58 -9.51 -4.92
CA PRO A 87 -1.27 -8.87 -4.88
C PRO A 87 -1.05 -8.06 -3.59
N LEU A 88 -2.08 -7.44 -3.01
CA LEU A 88 -1.98 -6.75 -1.72
C LEU A 88 -1.65 -7.69 -0.56
N LEU A 89 -2.32 -8.84 -0.50
CA LEU A 89 -2.09 -9.86 0.53
C LEU A 89 -0.67 -10.42 0.41
N LEU A 90 -0.24 -10.74 -0.81
CA LEU A 90 1.11 -11.24 -1.07
C LEU A 90 2.17 -10.20 -0.68
N PHE A 91 1.92 -8.92 -0.95
CA PHE A 91 2.82 -7.83 -0.57
C PHE A 91 2.96 -7.70 0.96
N VAL A 92 1.85 -7.73 1.70
CA VAL A 92 1.87 -7.68 3.17
C VAL A 92 2.60 -8.88 3.77
N TRP A 93 2.33 -10.08 3.25
CA TRP A 93 3.03 -11.29 3.66
C TRP A 93 4.54 -11.20 3.41
N PHE A 94 4.94 -10.65 2.26
CA PHE A 94 6.34 -10.47 1.88
C PHE A 94 7.08 -9.50 2.81
N ILE A 95 6.44 -8.39 3.20
CA ILE A 95 7.00 -7.44 4.18
C ILE A 95 7.27 -8.14 5.51
N ILE A 96 6.31 -8.93 6.00
CA ILE A 96 6.46 -9.68 7.26
C ILE A 96 7.60 -10.69 7.15
N ALA A 97 7.66 -11.46 6.06
CA ALA A 97 8.71 -12.43 5.81
C ALA A 97 10.10 -11.77 5.82
N PHE A 98 10.27 -10.65 5.12
CA PHE A 98 11.54 -9.91 5.11
C PHE A 98 11.91 -9.28 6.45
N LEU A 99 10.95 -8.80 7.23
CA LEU A 99 11.22 -8.31 8.59
C LEU A 99 11.72 -9.43 9.49
N MET A 100 11.11 -10.62 9.42
CA MET A 100 11.52 -11.79 10.19
C MET A 100 12.90 -12.30 9.77
N ASP A 101 13.15 -12.37 8.46
CA ASP A 101 14.43 -12.84 7.92
C ASP A 101 15.56 -11.84 8.20
N GLY A 102 15.25 -10.54 8.13
CA GLY A 102 16.17 -9.46 8.51
C GLY A 102 16.54 -9.49 10.00
N ASP A 103 15.57 -9.76 10.88
CA ASP A 103 15.85 -9.93 12.32
C ASP A 103 16.70 -11.18 12.59
N SER A 104 16.43 -12.28 11.89
CA SER A 104 17.20 -13.53 11.99
C SER A 104 18.65 -13.34 11.51
N TRP A 105 18.85 -12.65 10.38
CA TRP A 105 20.17 -12.28 9.88
C TRP A 105 20.94 -11.43 10.89
N LYS A 106 20.28 -10.41 11.47
CA LYS A 106 20.90 -9.53 12.46
C LYS A 106 21.39 -10.33 13.66
N LYS A 107 20.60 -11.28 14.16
CA LYS A 107 20.96 -12.18 15.27
C LYS A 107 22.16 -13.07 14.90
N MET A 108 22.16 -13.69 13.72
CA MET A 108 23.29 -14.53 13.27
C MET A 108 24.60 -13.74 13.15
N ARG A 109 24.55 -12.52 12.60
CA ARG A 109 25.74 -11.66 12.48
C ARG A 109 26.34 -11.31 13.84
N VAL A 110 25.51 -11.08 14.85
CA VAL A 110 25.97 -10.82 16.22
C VAL A 110 26.58 -12.07 16.84
N ASN A 111 25.94 -13.24 16.66
CA ASN A 111 26.41 -14.50 17.26
C ASN A 111 27.69 -15.05 16.60
N LEU A 112 27.94 -14.72 15.33
CA LEU A 112 29.12 -15.14 14.57
C LEU A 112 30.25 -14.09 14.60
N ALA A 113 30.07 -12.99 15.34
CA ALA A 113 31.11 -11.97 15.49
C ALA A 113 32.34 -12.57 16.21
N PRO A 114 33.58 -12.31 15.74
CA PRO A 114 34.79 -12.87 16.34
C PRO A 114 34.89 -12.51 17.83
N GLY A 115 34.88 -13.51 18.71
CA GLY A 115 34.94 -13.34 20.17
C GLY A 115 33.64 -13.56 20.94
N THR A 116 32.53 -13.91 20.26
CA THR A 116 31.24 -14.22 20.91
C THR A 116 31.20 -15.70 21.31
N PRO A 117 30.90 -16.07 22.57
CA PRO A 117 30.80 -17.48 22.96
C PRO A 117 29.63 -18.12 22.21
N ALA A 118 29.91 -19.20 21.46
CA ALA A 118 28.91 -19.94 20.71
C ALA A 118 27.77 -20.36 21.65
N VAL A 119 26.55 -19.89 21.38
CA VAL A 119 25.34 -20.35 22.07
C VAL A 119 25.21 -21.84 21.78
N LYS A 120 25.46 -22.68 22.79
CA LYS A 120 25.18 -24.11 22.72
C LYS A 120 23.68 -24.28 22.64
N GLU A 121 23.17 -24.62 21.46
CA GLU A 121 21.83 -25.18 21.33
C GLU A 121 21.76 -26.46 22.18
N ALA A 122 20.85 -26.47 23.15
CA ALA A 122 20.59 -27.64 23.98
C ALA A 122 20.06 -28.77 23.07
N PRO A 123 20.46 -30.04 23.29
CA PRO A 123 20.09 -31.12 22.39
C PRO A 123 18.57 -31.30 22.38
N ALA A 124 18.02 -31.43 21.18
CA ALA A 124 16.63 -31.79 20.95
C ALA A 124 16.23 -32.97 21.85
N HIS A 125 15.19 -32.78 22.66
CA HIS A 125 14.58 -33.88 23.41
C HIS A 125 14.07 -34.92 22.40
N GLN A 126 14.83 -35.99 22.23
CA GLN A 126 14.33 -37.21 21.62
C GLN A 126 13.19 -37.70 22.53
N PRO A 127 11.98 -37.92 22.02
CA PRO A 127 10.94 -38.55 22.82
C PRO A 127 11.41 -39.97 23.09
N ALA A 128 11.63 -40.29 24.38
CA ALA A 128 11.95 -41.64 24.81
C ALA A 128 10.77 -42.55 24.44
N HIS A 129 11.04 -43.51 23.56
CA HIS A 129 10.15 -44.63 23.33
C HIS A 129 10.14 -45.52 24.57
N HIS A 130 9.00 -45.60 25.26
CA HIS A 130 8.59 -46.72 26.10
C HIS A 130 7.07 -46.90 25.96
#